data_AF-A0A369RL65-F1
#
_entry.id   AF-A0A369RL65-F1
#
_cell.length_a   1.000
_cell.length_b   1.000
_cell.length_c   1.000
_cell.angle_alpha   90.00
_cell.angle_beta   90.00
_cell.angle_gamma   90.00
#
_symmetry.space_group_name_H-M   'P 1'
#
loop_
_entity.id
_entity.type
_entity.pdbx_description
1 polymer ?
#
loop_
_entity_poly.entity_id
_entity_poly.type
_entity_poly.pdbx_seq_one_letter_code
_entity_poly.pdbx_strand_id
1 'polypeptide(L)'
;MLYLRREKKRLSAQGKSSLLEYDHLVRCCGFDLLAQFWSHFVSGYISKLNLNGRHPYKYGLDCAMSLKQAEAVEFFWNKIKSLPESEMSEQKKDEILMKTAVYAAGSRCNSYPEIFEFCFGQISPDKYPELLKRDLAENHYYGSLNTLQRMLCFDQFQKLFDCLKPSDISEDRYSIWLNYVEKVEGYSKCYVDAGVKLFMHMWMKEGFDSHRALLLNEEMTNNSVFQGRLLVPLINRGCMKPVWAILNEASPNQIKEFMDSRHANHICSVLKERGDKDSLDKFLSYGKSVVEEPDRGDLSTDLTKVKLSKVHDQLGLGDH
;
A
#
# COMPACT_ATOMS: atom_id res chain seq x y z
N MET A 1 -2.68 -13.23 11.40
CA MET A 1 -1.39 -13.72 10.83
C MET A 1 -0.55 -14.59 11.77
N LEU A 2 -0.23 -14.20 13.01
CA LEU A 2 0.51 -15.06 13.96
C LEU A 2 -0.28 -16.30 14.44
N TYR A 3 -1.62 -16.22 14.45
CA TYR A 3 -2.50 -17.31 14.85
C TYR A 3 -2.37 -18.53 13.92
N LEU A 4 -2.43 -18.32 12.59
CA LEU A 4 -2.31 -19.41 11.61
C LEU A 4 -0.88 -19.96 11.48
N ARG A 5 0.16 -19.12 11.66
CA ARG A 5 1.56 -19.61 11.78
C ARG A 5 1.79 -20.45 13.05
N ARG A 6 1.14 -20.10 14.16
CA ARG A 6 1.14 -20.91 15.39
C ARG A 6 0.36 -22.21 15.19
N GLU A 7 -0.78 -22.17 14.51
CA GLU A 7 -1.58 -23.36 14.22
C GLU A 7 -0.86 -24.32 13.26
N LYS A 8 -0.18 -23.80 12.23
CA LYS A 8 0.68 -24.56 11.31
C LYS A 8 1.85 -25.24 12.05
N LYS A 9 2.51 -24.54 13.00
CA LYS A 9 3.55 -25.14 13.86
C LYS A 9 2.98 -26.19 14.83
N ARG A 10 1.76 -25.98 15.35
CA ARG A 10 1.08 -26.89 16.27
C ARG A 10 0.64 -28.19 15.60
N LEU A 11 0.14 -28.10 14.36
CA LEU A 11 -0.31 -29.23 13.55
C LEU A 11 0.86 -30.04 12.96
N SER A 12 1.94 -29.36 12.55
CA SER A 12 3.18 -30.01 12.11
C SER A 12 3.86 -30.82 13.22
N ALA A 13 3.74 -30.39 14.48
CA ALA A 13 4.31 -31.09 15.64
C ALA A 13 3.56 -32.39 16.02
N GLN A 14 2.36 -32.64 15.46
CA GLN A 14 1.55 -33.83 15.79
C GLN A 14 1.73 -35.02 14.84
N GLY A 15 2.62 -34.93 13.83
CA GLY A 15 3.03 -36.09 13.02
C GLY A 15 1.92 -36.76 12.19
N LYS A 16 0.85 -36.03 11.82
CA LYS A 16 -0.31 -36.57 11.08
C LYS A 16 -0.50 -35.95 9.69
N SER A 17 0.57 -35.62 8.97
CA SER A 17 0.48 -34.74 7.79
C SER A 17 -0.17 -35.36 6.55
N SER A 18 0.02 -36.64 6.22
CA SER A 18 -0.27 -37.09 4.84
C SER A 18 -1.74 -37.45 4.52
N LEU A 19 -2.53 -37.95 5.47
CA LEU A 19 -3.90 -38.45 5.23
C LEU A 19 -5.00 -37.45 5.63
N LEU A 20 -4.75 -36.61 6.63
CA LEU A 20 -5.70 -35.57 7.06
C LEU A 20 -5.68 -34.33 6.16
N GLU A 21 -4.56 -34.02 5.51
CA GLU A 21 -4.48 -32.98 4.47
C GLU A 21 -5.42 -33.33 3.30
N TYR A 22 -5.57 -34.62 2.97
CA TYR A 22 -6.40 -35.09 1.86
C TYR A 22 -7.89 -34.97 2.12
N ASP A 23 -8.37 -35.44 3.28
CA ASP A 23 -9.78 -35.33 3.66
C ASP A 23 -10.22 -33.87 3.88
N HIS A 24 -9.31 -33.02 4.36
CA HIS A 24 -9.56 -31.59 4.49
C HIS A 24 -9.68 -30.91 3.12
N LEU A 25 -8.75 -31.19 2.20
CA LEU A 25 -8.80 -30.69 0.82
C LEU A 25 -10.08 -31.15 0.10
N VAL A 26 -10.49 -32.42 0.25
CA VAL A 26 -11.71 -32.96 -0.37
C VAL A 26 -12.98 -32.33 0.22
N ARG A 27 -13.06 -32.15 1.55
CA ARG A 27 -14.22 -31.50 2.20
C ARG A 27 -14.39 -30.02 1.82
N CYS A 28 -13.30 -29.31 1.53
CA CYS A 28 -13.34 -27.89 1.18
C CYS A 28 -13.74 -27.61 -0.29
N CYS A 29 -13.83 -28.62 -1.16
CA CYS A 29 -13.93 -28.44 -2.62
C CYS A 29 -15.34 -28.47 -3.26
N GLY A 30 -16.43 -28.68 -2.50
CA GLY A 30 -17.81 -28.61 -3.05
C GLY A 30 -18.09 -29.56 -4.25
N PHE A 31 -19.09 -29.24 -5.08
CA PHE A 31 -19.41 -29.93 -6.35
C PHE A 31 -18.67 -29.34 -7.57
N ASP A 32 -17.55 -28.68 -7.35
CA ASP A 32 -16.89 -27.83 -8.34
C ASP A 32 -15.81 -28.57 -9.15
N LEU A 33 -15.26 -27.91 -10.17
CA LEU A 33 -14.22 -28.45 -11.08
C LEU A 33 -13.01 -29.05 -10.32
N LEU A 34 -12.66 -28.51 -9.16
CA LEU A 34 -11.58 -29.02 -8.33
C LEU A 34 -11.95 -30.33 -7.63
N ALA A 35 -13.18 -30.51 -7.18
CA ALA A 35 -13.67 -31.78 -6.64
C ALA A 35 -13.76 -32.85 -7.74
N GLN A 36 -14.18 -32.47 -8.95
CA GLN A 36 -14.15 -33.36 -10.11
C GLN A 36 -12.72 -33.80 -10.45
N PHE A 37 -11.78 -32.85 -10.48
CA PHE A 37 -10.36 -33.16 -10.65
C PHE A 37 -9.89 -34.16 -9.60
N TRP A 38 -10.13 -33.90 -8.32
CA TRP A 38 -9.72 -34.78 -7.23
C TRP A 38 -10.32 -36.16 -7.38
N SER A 39 -11.64 -36.28 -7.56
CA SER A 39 -12.32 -37.57 -7.75
C SER A 39 -11.68 -38.43 -8.84
N HIS A 40 -11.37 -37.84 -9.99
CA HIS A 40 -10.70 -38.54 -11.09
C HIS A 40 -9.24 -38.86 -10.80
N PHE A 41 -8.53 -37.97 -10.11
CA PHE A 41 -7.15 -38.16 -9.70
C PHE A 41 -7.00 -39.29 -8.67
N VAL A 42 -7.83 -39.32 -7.62
CA VAL A 42 -7.83 -40.37 -6.57
C VAL A 42 -8.14 -41.74 -7.17
N SER A 43 -9.16 -41.77 -8.04
CA SER A 43 -9.71 -43.01 -8.58
C SER A 43 -8.86 -43.59 -9.71
N GLY A 44 -7.73 -42.97 -10.06
CA GLY A 44 -6.86 -43.41 -11.15
C GLY A 44 -7.45 -43.21 -12.55
N TYR A 45 -8.53 -42.42 -12.69
CA TYR A 45 -9.25 -42.17 -13.94
C TYR A 45 -8.98 -40.78 -14.50
N ILE A 46 -7.80 -40.21 -14.25
CA ILE A 46 -7.44 -38.87 -14.74
C ILE A 46 -7.53 -38.77 -16.27
N SER A 47 -7.33 -39.88 -16.99
CA SER A 47 -7.47 -39.99 -18.45
C SER A 47 -8.89 -39.78 -18.96
N LYS A 48 -9.91 -39.88 -18.08
CA LYS A 48 -11.31 -39.60 -18.41
C LYS A 48 -11.68 -38.13 -18.23
N LEU A 49 -10.81 -37.33 -17.61
CA LEU A 49 -11.01 -35.90 -17.46
C LEU A 49 -10.54 -35.18 -18.74
N ASN A 50 -11.37 -34.31 -19.31
CA ASN A 50 -10.93 -33.49 -20.43
C ASN A 50 -9.98 -32.37 -19.95
N LEU A 51 -8.68 -32.62 -20.04
CA LEU A 51 -7.64 -31.68 -19.64
C LEU A 51 -7.39 -30.56 -20.67
N ASN A 52 -8.02 -30.61 -21.85
CA ASN A 52 -7.74 -29.75 -23.01
C ASN A 52 -6.23 -29.73 -23.36
N GLY A 53 -5.59 -30.90 -23.37
CA GLY A 53 -4.15 -31.04 -23.69
C GLY A 53 -3.19 -30.49 -22.63
N ARG A 54 -3.67 -30.10 -21.44
CA ARG A 54 -2.83 -29.61 -20.34
C ARG A 54 -2.29 -30.76 -19.49
N HIS A 55 -1.14 -30.54 -18.88
CA HIS A 55 -0.63 -31.42 -17.82
C HIS A 55 -1.61 -31.48 -16.64
N PRO A 56 -1.88 -32.65 -16.01
CA PRO A 56 -2.86 -32.79 -14.93
C PRO A 56 -2.67 -31.78 -13.79
N TYR A 57 -1.42 -31.58 -13.30
CA TYR A 57 -1.16 -30.60 -12.24
C TYR A 57 -1.40 -29.15 -12.68
N LYS A 58 -1.20 -28.82 -13.96
CA LYS A 58 -1.51 -27.47 -14.47
C LYS A 58 -3.03 -27.27 -14.56
N TYR A 59 -3.78 -28.28 -14.98
CA TYR A 59 -5.24 -28.24 -14.95
C TYR A 59 -5.75 -28.06 -13.51
N GLY A 60 -5.24 -28.85 -12.55
CA GLY A 60 -5.58 -28.72 -11.13
C GLY A 60 -5.27 -27.34 -10.57
N LEU A 61 -4.11 -26.76 -10.94
CA LEU A 61 -3.75 -25.38 -10.60
C LEU A 61 -4.77 -24.38 -11.15
N ASP A 62 -5.19 -24.51 -12.41
CA ASP A 62 -6.19 -23.61 -13.01
C ASP A 62 -7.54 -23.71 -12.29
N CYS A 63 -7.97 -24.92 -11.90
CA CYS A 63 -9.16 -25.12 -11.08
C CYS A 63 -9.02 -24.44 -9.71
N ALA A 64 -7.90 -24.64 -9.01
CA ALA A 64 -7.62 -24.02 -7.73
C ALA A 64 -7.65 -22.49 -7.82
N MET A 65 -7.11 -21.92 -8.90
CA MET A 65 -7.16 -20.48 -9.19
C MET A 65 -8.60 -19.98 -9.38
N SER A 66 -9.42 -20.69 -10.17
CA SER A 66 -10.82 -20.29 -10.41
C SER A 66 -11.67 -20.28 -9.14
N LEU A 67 -11.35 -21.15 -8.17
CA LEU A 67 -12.03 -21.26 -6.89
C LEU A 67 -11.35 -20.48 -5.76
N LYS A 68 -10.27 -19.74 -6.07
CA LYS A 68 -9.53 -18.89 -5.12
C LYS A 68 -8.97 -19.68 -3.92
N GLN A 69 -8.60 -20.95 -4.12
CA GLN A 69 -8.16 -21.85 -3.05
C GLN A 69 -6.63 -21.81 -2.91
N ALA A 70 -6.11 -20.93 -2.04
CA ALA A 70 -4.67 -20.72 -1.88
C ALA A 70 -3.88 -21.98 -1.53
N GLU A 71 -4.42 -22.83 -0.64
CA GLU A 71 -3.78 -24.09 -0.23
C GLU A 71 -3.68 -25.08 -1.39
N ALA A 72 -4.73 -25.16 -2.23
CA ALA A 72 -4.71 -26.00 -3.42
C ALA A 72 -3.74 -25.45 -4.47
N VAL A 73 -3.63 -24.13 -4.62
CA VAL A 73 -2.62 -23.50 -5.49
C VAL A 73 -1.21 -23.84 -5.03
N GLU A 74 -0.92 -23.74 -3.73
CA GLU A 74 0.37 -24.14 -3.14
C GLU A 74 0.66 -25.61 -3.42
N PHE A 75 -0.31 -26.50 -3.21
CA PHE A 75 -0.18 -27.93 -3.49
C PHE A 75 0.19 -28.18 -4.96
N PHE A 76 -0.59 -27.67 -5.92
CA PHE A 76 -0.35 -27.94 -7.33
C PHE A 76 0.92 -27.30 -7.84
N TRP A 77 1.26 -26.09 -7.37
CA TRP A 77 2.53 -25.47 -7.70
C TRP A 77 3.71 -26.32 -7.22
N ASN A 78 3.67 -26.83 -5.99
CA ASN A 78 4.75 -27.69 -5.48
C ASN A 78 4.90 -28.98 -6.29
N LYS A 79 3.78 -29.56 -6.78
CA LYS A 79 3.83 -30.70 -7.70
C LYS A 79 4.45 -30.32 -9.04
N ILE A 80 4.04 -29.20 -9.66
CA ILE A 80 4.61 -28.70 -10.92
C ILE A 80 6.11 -28.42 -10.79
N LYS A 81 6.51 -27.74 -9.72
CA LYS A 81 7.90 -27.40 -9.41
C LYS A 81 8.78 -28.66 -9.35
N SER A 82 8.27 -29.74 -8.77
CA SER A 82 8.98 -31.02 -8.62
C SER A 82 9.06 -31.88 -9.89
N LEU A 83 8.35 -31.54 -10.97
CA LEU A 83 8.38 -32.33 -12.20
C LEU A 83 9.79 -32.34 -12.83
N PRO A 84 10.23 -33.45 -13.43
CA PRO A 84 11.50 -33.47 -14.16
C PRO A 84 11.41 -32.65 -15.46
N GLU A 85 12.56 -32.21 -15.98
CA GLU A 85 12.68 -31.45 -17.24
C GLU A 85 12.05 -32.20 -18.43
N SER A 86 12.07 -33.53 -18.39
CA SER A 86 11.44 -34.40 -19.40
C SER A 86 9.91 -34.29 -19.46
N GLU A 87 9.27 -33.88 -18.36
CA GLU A 87 7.82 -33.68 -18.30
C GLU A 87 7.43 -32.20 -18.47
N MET A 88 8.22 -31.30 -17.87
CA MET A 88 7.97 -29.87 -17.97
C MET A 88 9.28 -29.10 -17.80
N SER A 89 9.62 -28.29 -18.80
CA SER A 89 10.83 -27.49 -18.75
C SER A 89 10.76 -26.40 -17.68
N GLU A 90 11.90 -26.02 -17.11
CA GLU A 90 11.99 -24.89 -16.18
C GLU A 90 11.38 -23.61 -16.76
N GLN A 91 11.62 -23.33 -18.04
CA GLN A 91 11.00 -22.18 -18.74
C GLN A 91 9.46 -22.24 -18.70
N LYS A 92 8.88 -23.44 -18.85
CA LYS A 92 7.43 -23.60 -18.82
C LYS A 92 6.89 -23.46 -17.39
N LYS A 93 7.63 -23.92 -16.38
CA LYS A 93 7.28 -23.74 -14.96
C LYS A 93 7.30 -22.26 -14.57
N ASP A 94 8.35 -21.54 -14.95
CA ASP A 94 8.47 -20.09 -14.75
C ASP A 94 7.30 -19.36 -15.39
N GLU A 95 6.96 -19.70 -16.63
CA GLU A 95 5.84 -19.10 -17.35
C GLU A 95 4.49 -19.36 -16.65
N ILE A 96 4.29 -20.56 -16.10
CA ILE A 96 3.10 -20.88 -15.30
C ILE A 96 3.05 -20.03 -14.04
N LEU A 97 4.16 -19.93 -13.29
CA LEU A 97 4.23 -19.16 -12.05
C LEU A 97 3.95 -17.68 -12.30
N MET A 98 4.60 -17.10 -13.30
CA MET A 98 4.45 -15.68 -13.67
C MET A 98 3.00 -15.36 -14.08
N LYS A 99 2.38 -16.21 -14.91
CA LYS A 99 0.97 -16.04 -15.29
C LYS A 99 0.03 -16.14 -14.09
N THR A 100 0.26 -17.11 -13.21
CA THR A 100 -0.54 -17.29 -12.01
C THR A 100 -0.39 -16.08 -11.06
N ALA A 101 0.82 -15.56 -10.89
CA ALA A 101 1.07 -14.35 -10.09
C ALA A 101 0.34 -13.13 -10.67
N VAL A 102 0.46 -12.86 -11.97
CA VAL A 102 -0.20 -11.73 -12.63
C VAL A 102 -1.72 -11.82 -12.51
N TYR A 103 -2.29 -13.01 -12.70
CA TYR A 103 -3.72 -13.24 -12.55
C TYR A 103 -4.17 -13.04 -11.08
N ALA A 104 -3.38 -13.52 -10.11
CA ALA A 104 -3.66 -13.34 -8.69
C ALA A 104 -3.51 -11.88 -8.22
N ALA A 105 -2.60 -11.11 -8.83
CA ALA A 105 -2.47 -9.68 -8.57
C ALA A 105 -3.78 -8.94 -8.90
N GLY A 106 -4.41 -9.32 -10.02
CA GLY A 106 -5.79 -9.03 -10.38
C GLY A 106 -6.21 -7.56 -10.41
N SER A 107 -7.48 -7.35 -10.77
CA SER A 107 -8.11 -6.03 -10.64
C SER A 107 -8.43 -5.70 -9.16
N ARG A 108 -8.72 -4.44 -8.79
CA ARG A 108 -8.99 -4.04 -7.39
C ARG A 108 -10.10 -4.89 -6.74
N CYS A 109 -11.03 -5.40 -7.54
CA CYS A 109 -12.17 -6.21 -7.11
C CYS A 109 -11.95 -7.72 -7.26
N ASN A 110 -10.91 -8.16 -7.98
CA ASN A 110 -10.66 -9.56 -8.33
C ASN A 110 -9.23 -10.02 -8.01
N SER A 111 -8.55 -9.35 -7.08
CA SER A 111 -7.24 -9.80 -6.60
C SER A 111 -7.39 -10.96 -5.61
N TYR A 112 -6.40 -11.86 -5.58
CA TYR A 112 -6.27 -12.99 -4.66
C TYR A 112 -4.99 -12.82 -3.84
N PRO A 113 -5.02 -12.00 -2.78
CA PRO A 113 -3.81 -11.54 -2.10
C PRO A 113 -2.93 -12.68 -1.57
N GLU A 114 -3.53 -13.70 -0.97
CA GLU A 114 -2.82 -14.86 -0.41
C GLU A 114 -2.12 -15.68 -1.49
N ILE A 115 -2.78 -15.84 -2.65
CA ILE A 115 -2.19 -16.54 -3.80
C ILE A 115 -1.07 -15.69 -4.40
N PHE A 116 -1.28 -14.38 -4.54
CA PHE A 116 -0.26 -13.48 -5.05
C PHE A 116 0.99 -13.50 -4.16
N GLU A 117 0.84 -13.36 -2.84
CA GLU A 117 1.95 -13.40 -1.89
C GLU A 117 2.72 -14.72 -1.99
N PHE A 118 2.01 -15.84 -2.07
CA PHE A 118 2.62 -17.15 -2.27
C PHE A 118 3.45 -17.19 -3.55
N CYS A 119 2.86 -16.83 -4.70
CA CYS A 119 3.56 -16.86 -5.98
C CYS A 119 4.75 -15.89 -6.00
N PHE A 120 4.58 -14.68 -5.48
CA PHE A 120 5.64 -13.68 -5.39
C PHE A 120 6.82 -14.18 -4.55
N GLY A 121 6.57 -14.91 -3.46
CA GLY A 121 7.60 -15.55 -2.65
C GLY A 121 8.38 -16.67 -3.36
N GLN A 122 7.89 -17.17 -4.49
CA GLN A 122 8.56 -18.16 -5.33
C GLN A 122 9.29 -17.54 -6.53
N ILE A 123 8.96 -16.29 -6.90
CA ILE A 123 9.55 -15.60 -8.05
C ILE A 123 10.90 -15.01 -7.64
N SER A 124 11.93 -15.26 -8.46
CA SER A 124 13.26 -14.72 -8.23
C SER A 124 13.32 -13.21 -8.54
N PRO A 125 14.12 -12.42 -7.80
CA PRO A 125 14.17 -10.96 -7.97
C PRO A 125 14.53 -10.46 -9.37
N ASP A 126 15.32 -11.23 -10.14
CA ASP A 126 15.67 -10.91 -11.53
C ASP A 126 14.45 -10.89 -12.47
N LYS A 127 13.33 -11.52 -12.06
CA LYS A 127 12.08 -11.55 -12.82
C LYS A 127 11.09 -10.45 -12.43
N TYR A 128 11.38 -9.65 -11.40
CA TYR A 128 10.46 -8.58 -10.96
C TYR A 128 10.15 -7.54 -12.06
N PRO A 129 11.10 -7.07 -12.89
CA PRO A 129 10.78 -6.17 -13.98
C PRO A 129 9.81 -6.78 -14.99
N GLU A 130 10.00 -8.06 -15.34
CA GLU A 130 9.12 -8.78 -16.26
C GLU A 130 7.74 -9.04 -15.63
N LEU A 131 7.67 -9.28 -14.32
CA LEU A 131 6.40 -9.41 -13.60
C LEU A 131 5.59 -8.12 -13.69
N LEU A 132 6.22 -6.97 -13.43
CA LEU A 132 5.57 -5.65 -13.49
C LEU A 132 5.10 -5.31 -14.90
N LYS A 133 5.90 -5.64 -15.93
CA LYS A 133 5.52 -5.45 -17.32
C LYS A 133 4.26 -6.25 -17.68
N ARG A 134 4.20 -7.53 -17.28
CA ARG A 134 3.04 -8.40 -17.54
C ARG A 134 1.82 -7.98 -16.73
N ASP A 135 2.02 -7.60 -15.47
CA ASP A 135 0.97 -7.07 -14.60
C ASP A 135 0.33 -5.81 -15.19
N LEU A 136 1.14 -4.86 -15.66
CA LEU A 136 0.65 -3.67 -16.35
C LEU A 136 -0.10 -4.01 -17.64
N ALA A 137 0.41 -4.94 -18.44
CA ALA A 137 -0.22 -5.34 -19.70
C ALA A 137 -1.58 -6.03 -19.50
N GLU A 138 -1.68 -6.91 -18.51
CA GLU A 138 -2.88 -7.70 -18.22
C GLU A 138 -3.93 -6.88 -17.43
N ASN A 139 -3.50 -6.19 -16.37
CA ASN A 139 -4.41 -5.50 -15.45
C ASN A 139 -4.61 -4.03 -15.81
N HIS A 140 -3.88 -3.49 -16.79
CA HIS A 140 -3.83 -2.06 -17.15
C HIS A 140 -3.33 -1.13 -16.04
N TYR A 141 -2.76 -1.71 -14.97
CA TYR A 141 -2.07 -1.02 -13.88
C TYR A 141 -1.29 -2.03 -13.04
N TYR A 142 -0.47 -1.56 -12.09
CA TYR A 142 0.27 -2.44 -11.17
C TYR A 142 -0.63 -3.06 -10.08
N GLY A 143 -1.33 -4.15 -10.43
CA GLY A 143 -2.10 -4.99 -9.51
C GLY A 143 -1.27 -5.56 -8.38
N SER A 144 -0.03 -5.93 -8.69
CA SER A 144 0.95 -6.50 -7.75
C SER A 144 1.25 -5.54 -6.61
N LEU A 145 1.65 -4.30 -6.92
CA LEU A 145 1.92 -3.25 -5.94
C LEU A 145 0.68 -2.92 -5.10
N ASN A 146 -0.48 -2.78 -5.73
CA ASN A 146 -1.72 -2.51 -5.01
C ASN A 146 -2.10 -3.64 -4.05
N THR A 147 -1.89 -4.90 -4.46
CA THR A 147 -2.15 -6.08 -3.62
C THR A 147 -1.20 -6.11 -2.42
N LEU A 148 0.10 -5.92 -2.65
CA LEU A 148 1.09 -5.88 -1.56
C LEU A 148 0.83 -4.75 -0.57
N GLN A 149 0.44 -3.57 -1.05
CA GLN A 149 0.08 -2.44 -0.20
C GLN A 149 -1.15 -2.77 0.67
N ARG A 150 -2.19 -3.39 0.09
CA ARG A 150 -3.39 -3.82 0.84
C ARG A 150 -3.09 -4.89 1.89
N MET A 151 -2.13 -5.77 1.62
CA MET A 151 -1.67 -6.79 2.56
C MET A 151 -0.70 -6.24 3.62
N LEU A 152 -0.28 -4.98 3.50
CA LEU A 152 0.76 -4.37 4.33
C LEU A 152 2.12 -5.08 4.20
N CYS A 153 2.38 -5.70 3.06
CA CYS A 153 3.65 -6.36 2.72
C CYS A 153 4.68 -5.34 2.22
N PHE A 154 5.01 -4.34 3.04
CA PHE A 154 5.78 -3.17 2.63
C PHE A 154 7.19 -3.49 2.10
N ASP A 155 7.89 -4.47 2.68
CA ASP A 155 9.21 -4.89 2.19
C ASP A 155 9.15 -5.49 0.78
N GLN A 156 8.08 -6.22 0.48
CA GLN A 156 7.86 -6.80 -0.85
C GLN A 156 7.42 -5.72 -1.85
N PHE A 157 6.56 -4.79 -1.41
CA PHE A 157 6.17 -3.63 -2.20
C PHE A 157 7.41 -2.84 -2.62
N GLN A 158 8.29 -2.55 -1.66
CA GLN A 158 9.50 -1.77 -1.91
C GLN A 158 10.37 -2.41 -3.00
N LYS A 159 10.60 -3.73 -2.92
CA LYS A 159 11.38 -4.47 -3.92
C LYS A 159 10.82 -4.35 -5.33
N LEU A 160 9.49 -4.40 -5.49
CA LEU A 160 8.85 -4.20 -6.78
C LEU A 160 8.92 -2.75 -7.24
N PHE A 161 8.65 -1.81 -6.33
CA PHE A 161 8.72 -0.38 -6.63
C PHE A 161 10.13 0.04 -7.08
N ASP A 162 11.18 -0.60 -6.55
CA ASP A 162 12.57 -0.36 -6.92
C ASP A 162 12.88 -0.72 -8.38
N CYS A 163 12.12 -1.62 -8.99
CA CYS A 163 12.25 -1.94 -10.41
C CYS A 163 11.61 -0.91 -11.35
N LEU A 164 10.80 0.03 -10.82
CA LEU A 164 10.10 1.04 -11.63
C LEU A 164 10.91 2.34 -11.74
N LYS A 165 10.88 2.90 -12.95
CA LYS A 165 11.35 4.25 -13.26
C LYS A 165 10.21 5.27 -13.12
N PRO A 166 10.53 6.56 -12.94
CA PRO A 166 9.52 7.61 -12.89
C PRO A 166 8.57 7.61 -14.10
N SER A 167 9.08 7.32 -15.30
CA SER A 167 8.29 7.23 -16.54
C SER A 167 7.25 6.11 -16.54
N ASP A 168 7.41 5.11 -15.67
CA ASP A 168 6.55 3.93 -15.63
C ASP A 168 5.30 4.15 -14.76
N ILE A 169 5.25 5.26 -14.01
CA ILE A 169 4.26 5.56 -12.99
C ILE A 169 3.69 6.96 -13.26
N SER A 170 2.36 7.10 -13.34
CA SER A 170 1.75 8.43 -13.37
C SER A 170 1.77 9.09 -12.00
N GLU A 171 1.73 10.42 -11.97
CA GLU A 171 1.69 11.23 -10.76
C GLU A 171 0.51 10.84 -9.87
N ASP A 172 -0.68 10.63 -10.45
CA ASP A 172 -1.87 10.14 -9.73
C ASP A 172 -1.62 8.80 -9.02
N ARG A 173 -0.92 7.87 -9.68
CA ARG A 173 -0.62 6.54 -9.10
C ARG A 173 0.35 6.66 -7.94
N TYR A 174 1.38 7.48 -8.11
CA TYR A 174 2.35 7.78 -7.06
C TYR A 174 1.66 8.42 -5.83
N SER A 175 0.77 9.39 -6.07
CA SER A 175 -0.03 10.05 -5.03
C SER A 175 -0.92 9.06 -4.26
N ILE A 176 -1.65 8.19 -4.97
CA ILE A 176 -2.45 7.13 -4.35
C ILE A 176 -1.61 6.23 -3.44
N TRP A 177 -0.39 5.89 -3.86
CA TRP A 177 0.47 5.03 -3.05
C TRP A 177 1.03 5.72 -1.83
N LEU A 178 1.36 7.02 -1.88
CA LEU A 178 1.82 7.77 -0.70
C LEU A 178 0.68 8.07 0.29
N ASN A 179 -0.53 8.32 -0.22
CA ASN A 179 -1.73 8.56 0.59
C ASN A 179 -2.22 7.32 1.36
N TYR A 180 -1.56 6.17 1.26
CA TYR A 180 -1.96 4.99 2.03
C TYR A 180 -1.90 5.23 3.55
N VAL A 181 -1.08 6.17 4.02
CA VAL A 181 -0.96 6.54 5.45
C VAL A 181 -2.30 6.95 6.04
N GLU A 182 -3.16 7.64 5.26
CA GLU A 182 -4.56 7.95 5.64
C GLU A 182 -5.33 6.68 6.05
N LYS A 183 -5.06 5.56 5.37
CA LYS A 183 -5.78 4.30 5.55
C LYS A 183 -5.22 3.44 6.68
N VAL A 184 -4.12 3.87 7.31
CA VAL A 184 -3.46 3.11 8.37
C VAL A 184 -4.01 3.48 9.76
N GLU A 185 -5.07 4.31 9.87
CA GLU A 185 -5.67 4.79 11.13
C GLU A 185 -6.10 3.68 12.13
N GLY A 186 -6.29 2.44 11.68
CA GLY A 186 -6.64 1.30 12.55
C GLY A 186 -5.49 0.36 12.96
N TYR A 187 -4.27 0.53 12.46
CA TYR A 187 -3.23 -0.49 12.61
C TYR A 187 -2.28 -0.26 13.78
N SER A 188 -1.64 -1.34 14.25
CA SER A 188 -0.65 -1.30 15.32
C SER A 188 0.60 -0.52 14.91
N LYS A 189 1.31 0.01 15.91
CA LYS A 189 2.53 0.84 15.74
C LYS A 189 3.57 0.22 14.79
N CYS A 190 3.79 -1.10 14.86
CA CYS A 190 4.75 -1.77 13.98
C CYS A 190 4.41 -1.64 12.47
N TYR A 191 3.13 -1.63 12.09
CA TYR A 191 2.72 -1.43 10.71
C TYR A 191 2.84 0.04 10.30
N VAL A 192 2.53 0.97 11.21
CA VAL A 192 2.76 2.40 10.99
C VAL A 192 4.25 2.67 10.74
N ASP A 193 5.14 2.12 11.56
CA ASP A 193 6.59 2.31 11.42
C ASP A 193 7.12 1.74 10.10
N ALA A 194 6.71 0.53 9.73
CA ALA A 194 7.10 -0.10 8.47
C ALA A 194 6.56 0.68 7.26
N GLY A 195 5.33 1.15 7.37
CA GLY A 195 4.74 2.04 6.39
C GLY A 195 5.53 3.35 6.25
N VAL A 196 5.83 4.05 7.34
CA VAL A 196 6.58 5.32 7.30
C VAL A 196 7.95 5.11 6.65
N LYS A 197 8.59 3.95 6.86
CA LYS A 197 9.83 3.61 6.15
C LYS A 197 9.60 3.52 4.64
N LEU A 198 8.55 2.83 4.19
CA LEU A 198 8.20 2.76 2.77
C LEU A 198 7.87 4.13 2.20
N PHE A 199 7.08 4.95 2.92
CA PHE A 199 6.78 6.33 2.53
C PHE A 199 8.07 7.10 2.28
N MET A 200 8.98 7.10 3.26
CA MET A 200 10.25 7.82 3.15
C MET A 200 11.11 7.28 2.01
N HIS A 201 11.11 5.96 1.78
CA HIS A 201 11.83 5.36 0.66
C HIS A 201 11.31 5.85 -0.69
N MET A 202 9.99 5.87 -0.86
CA MET A 202 9.35 6.36 -2.08
C MET A 202 9.54 7.87 -2.27
N TRP A 203 9.42 8.63 -1.17
CA TRP A 203 9.60 10.08 -1.16
C TRP A 203 11.02 10.46 -1.58
N MET A 204 12.03 9.83 -0.97
CA MET A 204 13.44 10.16 -1.22
C MET A 204 14.01 9.52 -2.50
N LYS A 205 13.21 8.76 -3.27
CA LYS A 205 13.70 8.07 -4.48
C LYS A 205 14.05 9.09 -5.56
N GLU A 206 15.24 8.92 -6.14
CA GLU A 206 15.76 9.76 -7.20
C GLU A 206 14.89 9.67 -8.48
N GLY A 207 14.73 10.81 -9.15
CA GLY A 207 13.99 10.93 -10.41
C GLY A 207 12.47 11.13 -10.28
N PHE A 208 11.92 11.07 -9.07
CA PHE A 208 10.48 11.31 -8.80
C PHE A 208 10.18 12.78 -8.45
N ASP A 209 11.05 13.72 -8.81
CA ASP A 209 10.91 15.15 -8.50
C ASP A 209 9.62 15.76 -9.04
N SER A 210 9.22 15.40 -10.27
CA SER A 210 7.97 15.88 -10.86
C SER A 210 6.74 15.35 -10.12
N HIS A 211 6.75 14.07 -9.74
CA HIS A 211 5.67 13.46 -8.97
C HIS A 211 5.53 14.10 -7.60
N ARG A 212 6.66 14.35 -6.91
CA ARG A 212 6.68 15.07 -5.63
C ARG A 212 6.18 16.50 -5.77
N ALA A 213 6.63 17.23 -6.78
CA ALA A 213 6.22 18.62 -7.00
C ALA A 213 4.70 18.75 -7.23
N LEU A 214 4.10 17.84 -8.02
CA LEU A 214 2.66 17.83 -8.23
C LEU A 214 1.90 17.55 -6.93
N LEU A 215 2.34 16.55 -6.18
CA LEU A 215 1.71 16.18 -4.91
C LEU A 215 1.91 17.25 -3.83
N LEU A 216 3.05 17.93 -3.80
CA LEU A 216 3.27 19.09 -2.92
C LEU A 216 2.33 20.24 -3.28
N ASN A 217 2.11 20.50 -4.57
CA ASN A 217 1.13 21.50 -4.99
C ASN A 217 -0.28 21.14 -4.50
N GLU A 218 -0.69 19.87 -4.64
CA GLU A 218 -2.00 19.41 -4.15
C GLU A 218 -2.14 19.50 -2.62
N GLU A 219 -1.08 19.16 -1.89
CA GLU A 219 -1.06 19.15 -0.41
C GLU A 219 -1.08 20.56 0.18
N MET A 220 -0.44 21.52 -0.49
CA MET A 220 -0.19 22.86 0.05
C MET A 220 -1.18 23.92 -0.44
N THR A 221 -1.65 23.82 -1.68
CA THR A 221 -2.50 24.84 -2.32
C THR A 221 -3.94 24.71 -1.83
N ASN A 222 -4.69 25.82 -1.81
CA ASN A 222 -6.06 25.95 -1.31
C ASN A 222 -7.10 25.29 -2.24
N ASN A 223 -6.95 23.98 -2.43
CA ASN A 223 -7.96 23.10 -2.96
C ASN A 223 -8.47 22.21 -1.83
N SER A 224 -9.67 22.54 -1.32
CA SER A 224 -10.28 21.88 -0.15
C SER A 224 -10.39 20.35 -0.23
N VAL A 225 -10.30 19.78 -1.43
CA VAL A 225 -10.38 18.32 -1.60
C VAL A 225 -9.06 17.63 -1.27
N PHE A 226 -7.91 18.28 -1.48
CA PHE A 226 -6.58 17.63 -1.42
C PHE A 226 -5.66 18.22 -0.36
N GLN A 227 -5.87 19.46 0.08
CA GLN A 227 -5.02 20.12 1.05
C GLN A 227 -4.98 19.34 2.39
N GLY A 228 -3.79 19.11 2.94
CA GLY A 228 -3.61 18.47 4.23
C GLY A 228 -3.77 16.95 4.27
N ARG A 229 -3.97 16.28 3.13
CA ARG A 229 -4.18 14.82 3.05
C ARG A 229 -2.97 14.00 3.48
N LEU A 230 -1.77 14.54 3.37
CA LEU A 230 -0.56 13.86 3.80
C LEU A 230 -0.13 14.28 5.20
N LEU A 231 -0.07 15.59 5.43
CA LEU A 231 0.47 16.14 6.67
C LEU A 231 -0.44 15.85 7.85
N VAL A 232 -1.76 15.99 7.71
CA VAL A 232 -2.70 15.78 8.83
C VAL A 232 -2.66 14.34 9.36
N PRO A 233 -2.77 13.28 8.54
CA PRO A 233 -2.68 11.90 9.05
C PRO A 233 -1.33 11.58 9.67
N LEU A 234 -0.23 12.03 9.07
CA LEU A 234 1.12 11.80 9.61
C LEU A 234 1.28 12.43 11.00
N ILE A 235 0.82 13.68 11.16
CA ILE A 235 0.84 14.39 12.43
C ILE A 235 -0.12 13.74 13.41
N ASN A 236 -1.31 13.31 12.99
CA ASN A 236 -2.27 12.55 13.79
C ASN A 236 -1.72 11.20 14.31
N ARG A 237 -0.63 10.70 13.72
CA ARG A 237 0.11 9.52 14.22
C ARG A 237 1.41 9.84 14.95
N GLY A 238 1.84 11.10 14.98
CA GLY A 238 3.12 11.51 15.55
C GLY A 238 4.31 11.13 14.67
N CYS A 239 4.07 10.91 13.38
CA CYS A 239 5.08 10.56 12.39
C CYS A 239 5.74 11.82 11.84
N MET A 240 6.57 12.49 12.65
CA MET A 240 7.09 13.81 12.30
C MET A 240 8.23 13.79 11.27
N LYS A 241 8.97 12.68 11.13
CA LYS A 241 10.05 12.56 10.13
C LYS A 241 9.59 12.84 8.68
N PRO A 242 8.53 12.19 8.15
CA PRO A 242 8.02 12.51 6.81
C PRO A 242 7.39 13.89 6.71
N VAL A 243 6.76 14.39 7.78
CA VAL A 243 6.22 15.77 7.84
C VAL A 243 7.32 16.79 7.54
N TRP A 244 8.47 16.65 8.19
CA TRP A 244 9.60 17.55 7.95
C TRP A 244 10.19 17.40 6.55
N ALA A 245 10.22 16.18 6.00
CA ALA A 245 10.69 15.97 4.62
C ALA A 245 9.80 16.71 3.62
N ILE A 246 8.47 16.61 3.76
CA ILE A 246 7.50 17.30 2.93
C ILE A 246 7.65 18.83 3.06
N LEU A 247 7.65 19.35 4.30
CA LEU A 247 7.71 20.80 4.54
C LEU A 247 9.05 21.42 4.10
N ASN A 248 10.16 20.67 4.16
CA ASN A 248 11.46 21.14 3.69
C ASN A 248 11.56 21.28 2.16
N GLU A 249 10.75 20.54 1.41
CA GLU A 249 10.72 20.61 -0.05
C GLU A 249 9.72 21.64 -0.59
N ALA A 250 8.80 22.10 0.25
CA ALA A 250 7.82 23.10 -0.16
C ALA A 250 8.46 24.50 -0.29
N SER A 251 8.03 25.22 -1.32
CA SER A 251 8.41 26.62 -1.53
C SER A 251 7.81 27.54 -0.45
N PRO A 252 8.40 28.72 -0.21
CA PRO A 252 7.86 29.69 0.74
C PRO A 252 6.39 30.02 0.50
N ASN A 253 5.98 30.21 -0.76
CA ASN A 253 4.59 30.51 -1.12
C ASN A 253 3.63 29.38 -0.75
N GLN A 254 4.01 28.13 -1.03
CA GLN A 254 3.22 26.95 -0.65
C GLN A 254 3.10 26.83 0.87
N ILE A 255 4.19 27.05 1.61
CA ILE A 255 4.18 27.04 3.07
C ILE A 255 3.24 28.12 3.61
N LYS A 256 3.31 29.35 3.09
CA LYS A 256 2.41 30.44 3.51
C LYS A 256 0.95 30.06 3.31
N GLU A 257 0.61 29.58 2.12
CA GLU A 257 -0.76 29.20 1.79
C GLU A 257 -1.28 28.04 2.67
N PHE A 258 -0.43 27.05 2.93
CA PHE A 258 -0.78 25.96 3.83
C PHE A 258 -0.97 26.44 5.28
N MET A 259 -0.09 27.31 5.77
CA MET A 259 -0.14 27.83 7.15
C MET A 259 -1.37 28.70 7.41
N ASP A 260 -1.91 29.36 6.38
CA ASP A 260 -3.16 30.12 6.45
C ASP A 260 -4.44 29.22 6.42
N SER A 261 -4.28 27.91 6.26
CA SER A 261 -5.40 26.97 6.12
C SER A 261 -6.01 26.50 7.45
N ARG A 262 -7.21 25.90 7.36
CA ARG A 262 -7.83 25.20 8.51
C ARG A 262 -7.04 23.95 8.92
N HIS A 263 -6.32 23.33 8.00
CA HIS A 263 -5.52 22.14 8.27
C HIS A 263 -4.29 22.45 9.13
N ALA A 264 -3.62 23.58 8.89
CA ALA A 264 -2.54 24.06 9.76
C ALA A 264 -3.04 24.36 11.18
N ASN A 265 -4.21 25.00 11.32
CA ASN A 265 -4.84 25.22 12.62
C ASN A 265 -5.16 23.90 13.36
N HIS A 266 -5.67 22.90 12.64
CA HIS A 266 -5.91 21.56 13.19
C HIS A 266 -4.61 20.90 13.66
N ILE A 267 -3.55 20.94 12.84
CA ILE A 267 -2.22 20.43 13.19
C ILE A 267 -1.69 21.07 14.48
N CYS A 268 -1.79 22.40 14.60
CA CYS A 268 -1.40 23.12 15.81
C CYS A 268 -2.17 22.63 17.05
N SER A 269 -3.48 22.39 16.91
CA SER A 269 -4.31 21.83 18.00
C SER A 269 -3.81 20.46 18.42
N VAL A 270 -3.57 19.56 17.46
CA VAL A 270 -3.12 18.19 17.71
C VAL A 270 -1.77 18.16 18.42
N LEU A 271 -0.80 18.96 17.96
CA LEU A 271 0.53 19.03 18.59
C LEU A 271 0.45 19.62 20.02
N LYS A 272 -0.40 20.63 20.22
CA LYS A 272 -0.64 21.23 21.54
C LYS A 272 -1.30 20.25 22.52
N GLU A 273 -2.33 19.53 22.08
CA GLU A 273 -3.04 18.54 22.89
C GLU A 273 -2.14 17.38 23.34
N ARG A 274 -1.15 17.01 22.51
CA ARG A 274 -0.14 16.00 22.88
C ARG A 274 0.95 16.51 23.80
N GLY A 275 1.09 17.82 23.97
CA GLY A 275 2.20 18.41 24.69
C GLY A 275 3.55 18.31 23.96
N ASP A 276 3.56 18.10 22.63
CA ASP A 276 4.77 18.03 21.81
C ASP A 276 5.21 19.45 21.41
N LYS A 277 5.78 20.16 22.39
CA LYS A 277 6.17 21.56 22.24
C LYS A 277 7.25 21.75 21.17
N ASP A 278 8.23 20.86 21.10
CA ASP A 278 9.34 20.96 20.15
C ASP A 278 8.85 20.81 18.70
N SER A 279 7.97 19.85 18.43
CA SER A 279 7.35 19.70 17.10
C SER A 279 6.44 20.88 16.75
N LEU A 280 5.68 21.41 17.72
CA LEU A 280 4.84 22.59 17.52
C LEU A 280 5.68 23.82 17.16
N ASP A 281 6.73 24.10 17.94
CA ASP A 281 7.61 25.24 17.73
C ASP A 281 8.32 25.13 16.36
N LYS A 282 8.78 23.93 16.00
CA LYS A 282 9.34 23.66 14.67
C LYS A 282 8.32 23.85 13.56
N PHE A 283 7.10 23.32 13.69
CA PHE A 283 6.04 23.50 12.69
C PHE A 283 5.72 24.99 12.46
N LEU A 284 5.57 25.76 13.55
CA LEU A 284 5.30 27.20 13.48
C LEU A 284 6.46 28.00 12.88
N SER A 285 7.70 27.51 12.98
CA SER A 285 8.86 28.18 12.37
C SER A 285 8.79 28.25 10.84
N TYR A 286 8.16 27.27 10.17
CA TYR A 286 7.95 27.30 8.72
C TYR A 286 7.06 28.48 8.31
N GLY A 287 6.03 28.82 9.10
CA GLY A 287 5.19 29.99 8.82
C GLY A 287 5.90 31.33 9.05
N LYS A 288 6.82 31.39 10.03
CA LYS A 288 7.59 32.61 10.35
C LYS A 288 8.68 32.90 9.32
N SER A 289 9.34 31.87 8.80
CA SER A 289 10.43 32.03 7.82
C SER A 289 9.98 32.64 6.49
N VAL A 290 8.67 32.63 6.18
CA VAL A 290 8.12 33.21 4.94
C VAL A 290 7.82 34.71 5.08
N VAL A 291 7.79 35.24 6.30
CA VAL A 291 7.57 36.68 6.56
C VAL A 291 8.88 37.48 6.48
N GLU A 292 10.04 36.81 6.51
CA GLU A 292 11.38 37.42 6.56
C GLU A 292 12.17 37.34 5.24
N GLU A 293 11.53 37.44 4.07
CA GLU A 293 12.25 37.93 2.87
C GLU A 293 12.21 39.46 2.82
N PRO A 294 13.36 40.13 2.62
CA PRO A 294 13.51 41.54 2.97
C PRO A 294 12.84 42.42 1.91
N ASP A 295 11.81 43.15 2.33
CA ASP A 295 11.48 44.43 1.74
C ASP A 295 12.72 45.34 1.89
N ARG A 296 13.52 45.43 0.83
CA ARG A 296 14.33 46.63 0.58
C ARG A 296 13.36 47.76 0.27
N GLY A 297 12.86 48.38 1.32
CA GLY A 297 12.05 49.58 1.24
C GLY A 297 11.31 49.81 2.53
N ASP A 298 11.87 50.70 3.37
CA ASP A 298 11.21 51.49 4.41
C ASP A 298 9.78 51.07 4.79
N LEU A 299 9.61 50.55 6.00
CA LEU A 299 8.90 51.24 7.08
C LEU A 299 8.88 50.39 8.35
N SER A 300 9.80 50.75 9.24
CA SER A 300 9.68 50.51 10.68
C SER A 300 8.32 51.02 11.19
N THR A 301 7.85 50.37 12.26
CA THR A 301 6.74 50.73 13.17
C THR A 301 5.31 50.54 12.66
N ASP A 302 4.68 49.40 12.99
CA ASP A 302 3.55 49.37 13.95
C ASP A 302 2.89 47.99 14.03
N LEU A 303 3.29 47.18 15.03
CA LEU A 303 2.57 45.98 15.46
C LEU A 303 2.48 45.94 16.99
N THR A 304 1.95 47.01 17.58
CA THR A 304 1.43 47.00 18.96
C THR A 304 0.27 48.00 19.08
N LYS A 305 -0.89 47.68 18.48
CA LYS A 305 -2.22 48.15 18.92
C LYS A 305 -3.32 47.72 17.94
N VAL A 306 -3.94 46.56 18.15
CA VAL A 306 -5.33 46.34 17.73
C VAL A 306 -6.09 45.49 18.76
N LYS A 307 -6.85 46.21 19.60
CA LYS A 307 -8.21 45.94 20.12
C LYS A 307 -8.45 44.80 21.13
N LEU A 308 -8.27 45.16 22.40
CA LEU A 308 -9.26 44.88 23.46
C LEU A 308 -10.12 46.14 23.65
N SER A 309 -11.18 46.29 22.86
CA SER A 309 -12.32 47.16 23.22
C SER A 309 -13.49 46.93 22.25
N LYS A 310 -14.49 46.16 22.71
CA LYS A 310 -15.92 46.30 22.38
C LYS A 310 -16.73 45.20 23.07
N VAL A 311 -16.87 45.31 24.38
CA VAL A 311 -18.04 44.79 25.11
C VAL A 311 -18.29 45.76 26.26
N HIS A 312 -19.00 46.85 25.95
CA HIS A 312 -19.89 47.61 26.83
C HIS A 312 -20.30 48.85 26.05
N ASP A 313 -21.51 48.81 25.52
CA ASP A 313 -22.43 49.93 25.28
C ASP A 313 -23.40 49.57 24.14
N GLN A 314 -24.43 48.78 24.50
CA GLN A 314 -25.72 48.78 23.84
C GLN A 314 -26.74 48.04 24.73
N LEU A 315 -27.11 48.67 25.85
CA LEU A 315 -28.43 48.48 26.46
C LEU A 315 -28.97 49.88 26.78
N GLY A 316 -29.53 50.51 25.74
CA GLY A 316 -30.43 51.64 25.93
C GLY A 316 -31.75 51.10 26.47
N LEU A 317 -32.02 51.37 27.75
CA LEU A 317 -33.37 51.40 28.30
C LEU A 317 -33.88 52.82 28.10
N GLY A 318 -34.85 52.98 27.21
CA GLY A 318 -35.67 54.18 27.10
C GLY A 318 -36.85 54.09 28.06
N ASP A 319 -37.10 55.19 28.76
CA ASP A 319 -38.29 55.44 29.56
C ASP A 319 -39.55 55.46 28.67
N HIS A 320 -40.56 54.68 29.06
CA HIS A 320 -41.97 55.09 29.21
C HIS A 320 -42.81 53.99 29.85
#